data_AF-A0ABD0Q4F0-F1
#
_entry.id   AF-A0ABD0Q4F0-F1
#
_cell.length_a   1.000
_cell.length_b   1.000
_cell.length_c   1.000
_cell.angle_alpha   90.00
_cell.angle_beta   90.00
_cell.angle_gamma   90.00
#
_symmetry.space_group_name_H-M   'P 1'
#
loop_
_entity.id
_entity.type
_entity.pdbx_description
1 polymer ?
#
loop_
_entity_poly.entity_id
_entity_poly.type
_entity_poly.pdbx_seq_one_letter_code
_entity_poly.pdbx_strand_id
1 'polypeptide(L)' 'EYGFCVMDNHKERIANFRIEPPGLFRGRGDHPKMGMLKRRIRPEDIIINCS' A
#
# COMPACT_ATOMS: atom_id res chain seq x y z
N GLU A 1 -8.30 14.00 4.87
CA GLU A 1 -9.30 13.07 5.40
C GLU A 1 -8.69 11.70 5.76
N TYR A 2 -8.03 11.00 4.83
CA TYR A 2 -7.53 9.62 5.05
C TYR A 2 -6.18 9.43 5.78
N GLY A 3 -5.55 10.50 6.28
CA GLY A 3 -4.18 10.45 6.82
C GLY A 3 -4.07 10.16 8.32
N PHE A 4 -5.19 9.91 8.99
CA PHE A 4 -5.25 9.69 10.44
C PHE A 4 -6.23 8.57 10.78
N CYS A 5 -5.97 7.83 11.84
CA CYS A 5 -6.90 6.88 12.46
C CYS A 5 -7.03 7.17 13.96
N VAL A 6 -7.98 6.50 14.62
CA VAL A 6 -8.09 6.50 16.09
C VAL A 6 -7.57 5.16 16.59
N MET A 7 -6.64 5.20 17.54
CA MET A 7 -6.06 4.03 18.20
C MET A 7 -5.98 4.35 19.69
N ASP A 8 -6.57 3.51 20.54
CA ASP A 8 -6.61 3.70 22.01
C ASP A 8 -7.06 5.11 22.44
N ASN A 9 -8.14 5.62 21.83
CA ASN A 9 -8.68 6.97 22.04
C ASN A 9 -7.78 8.13 21.59
N HIS A 10 -6.61 7.86 21.01
CA HIS A 10 -5.70 8.86 20.45
C HIS A 10 -5.80 8.93 18.93
N LYS A 11 -5.61 10.14 18.37
CA LYS A 11 -5.61 10.36 16.92
C LYS A 11 -4.18 10.22 16.38
N GLU A 12 -3.93 9.15 15.65
CA GLU A 12 -2.62 8.79 15.15
C GLU A 12 -2.47 9.06 13.65
N ARG A 13 -1.25 9.36 13.20
CA ARG A 13 -0.92 9.59 11.79
C ARG A 13 -0.72 8.27 11.05
N ILE A 14 -1.37 8.11 9.90
CA ILE A 14 -1.16 6.99 9.00
C ILE A 14 -0.01 7.31 8.06
N ALA A 15 1.00 6.43 7.99
CA ALA A 15 2.16 6.61 7.11
C ALA A 15 1.79 6.53 5.62
N ASN A 16 1.31 5.38 5.15
CA ASN A 16 1.02 5.11 3.74
C ASN A 16 -0.48 4.82 3.53
N PHE A 17 -1.30 5.86 3.53
CA PHE A 17 -2.75 5.73 3.29
C PHE A 17 -3.12 5.67 1.80
N ARG A 18 -2.16 5.91 0.88
CA ARG A 18 -2.35 5.79 -0.56
C ARG A 18 -1.71 4.50 -1.04
N ILE A 19 -2.50 3.70 -1.76
CA ILE A 19 -2.00 2.48 -2.41
C ILE A 19 -1.06 2.86 -3.56
N GLU A 20 -0.01 2.07 -3.74
CA GLU A 20 0.93 2.26 -4.84
C GLU A 20 0.22 2.11 -6.21
N PRO A 21 0.48 3.01 -7.16
CA PRO A 21 -0.05 2.86 -8.51
C PRO A 21 0.55 1.63 -9.22
N PRO A 22 -0.13 1.09 -10.24
CA PRO A 22 0.46 0.06 -11.09
C PRO A 22 1.71 0.58 -11.81
N GLY A 23 2.63 -0.33 -12.14
CA GLY A 23 3.87 0.03 -12.81
C GLY A 23 4.75 -1.18 -13.09
N LEU A 24 5.95 -0.96 -13.61
CA LEU A 24 6.94 -2.03 -13.78
C LEU A 24 7.71 -2.22 -12.46
N PHE A 25 7.95 -3.47 -12.08
CA PHE A 25 8.73 -3.80 -10.90
C PHE A 25 10.19 -3.38 -11.11
N ARG A 26 10.67 -2.47 -10.26
CA ARG A 26 12.05 -1.96 -10.26
C ARG A 26 12.84 -2.65 -9.15
N GLY A 27 13.22 -3.90 -9.39
CA GLY A 27 14.13 -4.63 -8.50
C GLY A 27 15.51 -3.98 -8.45
N ARG A 28 16.26 -4.22 -7.38
CA ARG A 28 17.65 -3.70 -7.22
C ARG A 28 18.65 -4.76 -7.70
N GLY A 29 19.78 -4.34 -8.27
CA GLY A 29 20.80 -5.25 -8.83
C GLY A 29 20.24 -6.09 -9.99
N ASP A 30 20.74 -7.32 -10.13
CA ASP A 30 20.31 -8.27 -11.18
C ASP A 30 19.03 -9.03 -10.81
N HIS A 31 18.01 -8.30 -10.32
CA HIS A 31 16.79 -8.94 -9.84
C HIS A 31 16.04 -9.63 -10.98
N PRO A 32 15.78 -10.95 -10.92
CA PRO A 32 15.26 -11.75 -12.04
C PRO A 32 13.80 -11.44 -12.44
N LYS A 33 13.18 -10.48 -11.75
CA LYS A 33 11.77 -10.07 -11.95
C LYS A 33 11.65 -8.60 -12.32
N MET A 34 12.78 -7.90 -12.48
CA MET A 34 12.77 -6.50 -12.91
C MET A 34 12.03 -6.39 -14.25
N GLY A 35 11.16 -5.40 -14.37
CA GLY A 35 10.30 -5.23 -15.54
C GLY A 35 8.97 -6.00 -15.49
N MET A 36 8.73 -6.89 -14.51
CA MET A 36 7.41 -7.52 -14.36
C MET A 36 6.33 -6.49 -13.99
N LEU A 37 5.10 -6.68 -14.48
CA LEU A 37 3.99 -5.78 -14.20
C LEU A 37 3.49 -5.91 -12.74
N LYS A 38 3.60 -4.82 -11.98
CA LYS A 38 2.84 -4.61 -10.74
C LYS A 38 1.42 -4.18 -11.12
N ARG A 39 0.45 -5.09 -10.95
CA ARG A 39 -0.95 -4.84 -11.28
C ARG A 39 -1.57 -3.80 -10.34
N ARG A 40 -2.66 -3.17 -10.79
CA ARG A 40 -3.44 -2.25 -9.97
C ARG A 40 -4.19 -3.05 -8.91
N ILE A 41 -4.07 -2.63 -7.66
CA ILE A 41 -4.83 -3.17 -6.54
C ILE A 41 -6.27 -2.65 -6.61
N ARG A 42 -7.25 -3.54 -6.44
CA ARG A 42 -8.68 -3.24 -6.38
C ARG A 42 -9.20 -3.38 -4.95
N PRO A 43 -10.40 -2.84 -4.63
CA PRO A 43 -10.97 -2.97 -3.29
C PRO A 43 -11.10 -4.43 -2.82
N GLU A 44 -11.35 -5.37 -3.74
CA GLU A 44 -11.49 -6.80 -3.45
C GLU A 44 -10.18 -7.46 -2.99
N ASP A 45 -9.04 -6.83 -3.31
CA ASP A 45 -7.72 -7.29 -2.89
C ASP A 45 -7.32 -6.76 -1.49
N ILE A 46 -8.14 -5.90 -0.88
CA ILE A 46 -7.84 -5.22 0.39
C ILE A 46 -8.54 -5.89 1.56
N ILE A 47 -7.77 -6.21 2.60
CA ILE A 47 -8.28 -6.67 3.89
C ILE A 47 -8.25 -5.49 4.88
N ILE A 48 -9.39 -5.18 5.48
CA ILE A 48 -9.52 -4.15 6.51
C ILE A 48 -9.31 -4.76 7.90
N ASN A 49 -8.61 -4.04 8.77
CA ASN A 49 -8.41 -4.40 10.17
C ASN A 49 -8.85 -3.24 11.07
N CYS A 50 -9.78 -3.51 12.00
CA CYS A 50 -10.37 -2.53 12.92
C CYS A 50 -10.94 -3.22 14.17
N SER A 51 -11.22 -2.43 15.22
CA SER A 51 -11.91 -2.85 16.47
C SER A 51 -13.43 -2.72 16.38
#